data_AF-A0A7J5W6V1-F1
#
_entry.id   AF-A0A7J5W6V1-F1
#
_cell.length_a   1.000
_cell.length_b   1.000
_cell.length_c   1.000
_cell.angle_alpha   90.00
_cell.angle_beta   90.00
_cell.angle_gamma   90.00
#
_symmetry.space_group_name_H-M   'P 1'
#
loop_
_entity.id
_entity.type
_entity.pdbx_description
1 polymer ?
#
loop_
_entity_poly.entity_id
_entity_poly.type
_entity_poly.pdbx_seq_one_letter_code
_entity_poly.pdbx_strand_id
1 'polypeptide(L)'
;MPDINEPLEFGGNFTVAHAQRMLDFYSKTLISLGYEAKPYLELEERLGGRTFETPRYDTLCHALWMCDRTREFLRASRFAKAYRWIGMVQGILFMNGIFSLAECKDHNRFEIPDSVPYRGR
;
A
#
# COMPACT_ATOMS: atom_id res chain seq x y z
N MET A 1 -11.03 -0.56 26.88
CA MET A 1 -12.17 -0.93 26.02
C MET A 1 -11.69 -0.92 24.59
N PRO A 2 -11.90 -1.97 23.80
CA PRO A 2 -11.55 -1.95 22.38
C PRO A 2 -12.46 -0.95 21.64
N ASP A 3 -11.87 -0.20 20.73
CA ASP A 3 -12.47 0.90 19.98
C ASP A 3 -13.62 0.38 19.08
N ILE A 4 -14.81 0.96 19.21
CA ILE A 4 -16.09 0.49 18.63
C ILE A 4 -16.09 0.51 17.09
N ASN A 5 -15.04 1.03 16.45
CA ASN A 5 -14.91 1.14 15.00
C ASN A 5 -14.04 0.06 14.34
N GLU A 6 -13.55 -0.94 15.08
CA GLU A 6 -12.79 -2.03 14.48
C GLU A 6 -13.75 -3.16 14.06
N PRO A 7 -13.89 -3.42 12.75
CA PRO A 7 -14.69 -4.56 12.30
C PRO A 7 -14.02 -5.84 12.80
N LEU A 8 -14.77 -6.58 13.63
CA LEU A 8 -14.27 -7.74 14.38
C LEU A 8 -13.82 -8.88 13.45
N GLU A 9 -14.43 -9.05 12.27
CA GLU A 9 -14.04 -10.03 11.27
C GLU A 9 -14.38 -9.53 9.86
N PHE A 10 -13.37 -9.17 9.07
CA PHE A 10 -13.52 -9.01 7.63
C PHE A 10 -13.19 -10.35 6.96
N GLY A 11 -14.23 -11.16 6.69
CA GLY A 11 -14.24 -12.29 5.77
C GLY A 11 -12.96 -13.15 5.68
N GLY A 12 -12.80 -14.09 6.62
CA GLY A 12 -12.17 -15.42 6.43
C GLY A 12 -10.72 -15.59 5.99
N ASN A 13 -10.10 -14.65 5.25
CA ASN A 13 -8.92 -14.97 4.44
C ASN A 13 -7.73 -14.00 4.58
N PHE A 14 -7.88 -12.86 5.24
CA PHE A 14 -6.78 -11.89 5.31
C PHE A 14 -5.92 -12.12 6.56
N THR A 15 -4.85 -12.92 6.42
CA THR A 15 -3.92 -13.24 7.51
C THR A 15 -2.75 -12.26 7.59
N VAL A 16 -2.08 -12.17 8.74
CA VAL A 16 -0.84 -11.40 8.90
C VAL A 16 0.23 -11.83 7.89
N ALA A 17 0.36 -13.13 7.63
CA ALA A 17 1.28 -13.67 6.64
C ALA A 17 0.92 -13.23 5.21
N HIS A 18 -0.38 -13.18 4.88
CA HIS A 18 -0.83 -12.66 3.59
C HIS A 18 -0.53 -11.16 3.46
N ALA A 19 -0.83 -10.37 4.48
CA ALA A 19 -0.51 -8.95 4.52
C ALA A 19 0.99 -8.69 4.33
N GLN A 20 1.85 -9.46 5.00
CA GLN A 20 3.30 -9.38 4.83
C GLN A 20 3.73 -9.70 3.40
N ARG A 21 3.17 -10.75 2.78
CA ARG A 21 3.44 -11.09 1.37
C ARG A 21 3.03 -9.97 0.42
N MET A 22 1.89 -9.31 0.64
CA MET A 22 1.47 -8.17 -0.19
C MET A 22 2.46 -7.01 -0.07
N LEU A 23 2.83 -6.66 1.16
CA LEU A 23 3.80 -5.60 1.41
C LEU A 23 5.16 -5.93 0.79
N ASP A 24 5.61 -7.19 0.87
CA ASP A 24 6.86 -7.63 0.23
C ASP A 24 6.79 -7.49 -1.28
N PHE A 25 5.69 -7.94 -1.88
CA PHE A 25 5.50 -7.87 -3.32
C PHE A 25 5.44 -6.42 -3.83
N TYR A 26 4.72 -5.54 -3.14
CA TYR A 26 4.63 -4.12 -3.50
C TYR A 26 5.97 -3.40 -3.31
N SER A 27 6.64 -3.61 -2.17
CA SER A 27 7.97 -3.04 -1.94
C SER A 27 8.97 -3.48 -2.99
N LYS A 28 9.07 -4.78 -3.28
CA LYS A 28 9.97 -5.32 -4.32
C LYS A 28 9.65 -4.74 -5.69
N THR A 29 8.36 -4.62 -6.03
CA THR A 29 7.92 -4.04 -7.30
C THR A 29 8.43 -2.60 -7.44
N LEU A 30 8.15 -1.75 -6.46
CA LEU A 30 8.56 -0.34 -6.48
C LEU A 30 10.10 -0.19 -6.51
N ILE A 31 10.82 -0.99 -5.73
CA ILE A 31 12.29 -0.98 -5.74
C ILE A 31 12.83 -1.39 -7.11
N SER A 32 12.27 -2.44 -7.72
CA SER A 32 12.72 -2.91 -9.05
C SER A 32 12.48 -1.88 -10.17
N LEU A 33 11.49 -1.01 -9.99
CA LEU A 33 11.19 0.10 -10.90
C LEU A 33 12.04 1.35 -10.63
N GLY A 34 12.92 1.31 -9.61
CA GLY A 34 13.84 2.40 -9.27
C GLY A 34 13.28 3.44 -8.30
N TYR A 35 12.17 3.16 -7.61
CA TYR A 35 11.64 4.06 -6.59
C TYR A 35 12.34 3.88 -5.23
N GLU A 36 12.40 4.96 -4.47
CA GLU A 36 12.99 5.00 -3.13
C GLU A 36 11.92 5.33 -2.08
N ALA A 37 12.06 4.76 -0.88
CA ALA A 37 11.10 5.00 0.21
C ALA A 37 11.22 6.44 0.73
N LYS A 38 10.28 7.31 0.37
CA LYS A 38 10.27 8.71 0.83
C LYS A 38 8.85 9.12 1.25
N PRO A 39 8.65 9.62 2.49
CA PRO A 39 7.36 10.17 2.86
C PRO A 39 7.06 11.43 2.03
N TYR A 40 5.79 11.81 1.91
CA TYR A 40 5.48 13.17 1.51
C TYR A 40 6.08 14.12 2.53
N LEU A 41 6.69 15.20 2.04
CA LEU A 41 7.05 16.32 2.89
C LEU A 41 5.74 16.91 3.43
N GLU A 42 5.68 17.18 4.74
CA GLU A 42 4.47 17.75 5.34
C GLU A 42 4.10 19.06 4.64
N LEU A 43 3.01 19.00 3.88
CA LEU A 43 2.43 20.09 3.12
C LEU A 43 1.51 20.96 4.00
N GLU A 44 1.71 20.97 5.32
CA GLU A 44 0.94 21.84 6.22
C GLU A 44 1.11 23.33 5.85
N GLU A 45 2.18 23.72 5.15
CA GLU A 45 2.35 25.08 4.59
C GLU A 45 1.55 25.37 3.29
N ARG A 46 0.89 24.40 2.67
CA ARG A 46 0.08 24.60 1.44
C ARG A 46 -1.42 24.34 1.62
N LEU A 47 -1.93 24.45 2.84
CA LEU A 47 -3.36 24.49 3.13
C LEU A 47 -4.00 25.77 2.56
N GLY A 48 -4.23 25.75 1.25
CA GLY A 48 -4.85 26.84 0.49
C GLY A 48 -4.96 26.57 -1.02
N GLY A 49 -4.21 25.59 -1.56
CA GLY A 49 -4.26 25.25 -2.98
C GLY A 49 -5.29 24.17 -3.29
N ARG A 50 -6.28 24.49 -4.13
CA ARG A 50 -7.19 23.51 -4.72
C ARG A 50 -6.40 22.50 -5.55
N THR A 51 -6.71 21.22 -5.36
CA THR A 51 -6.24 20.05 -6.14
C THR A 51 -4.77 19.66 -5.90
N PHE A 52 -4.57 18.53 -5.21
CA PHE A 52 -3.25 17.90 -5.03
C PHE A 52 -2.78 17.26 -6.34
N GLU A 53 -2.20 18.05 -7.25
CA GLU A 53 -1.36 17.50 -8.32
C GLU A 53 -0.01 17.09 -7.71
N THR A 54 0.04 15.88 -7.13
CA THR A 54 1.31 15.30 -6.68
C THR A 54 1.95 14.58 -7.86
N PRO A 55 3.23 14.86 -8.19
CA PRO A 55 3.92 14.15 -9.26
C PRO A 55 3.84 12.64 -9.07
N ARG A 56 3.63 11.89 -10.16
CA ARG A 56 3.58 10.42 -10.20
C ARG A 56 4.73 9.78 -9.38
N TYR A 57 5.93 10.33 -9.57
CA TYR A 57 7.16 9.88 -8.91
C TYR A 57 7.08 9.96 -7.38
N ASP A 58 6.59 11.08 -6.86
CA ASP A 58 6.50 11.32 -5.41
C ASP A 58 5.45 10.40 -4.77
N THR A 59 4.32 10.16 -5.46
CA THR A 59 3.27 9.27 -4.95
C THR A 59 3.73 7.83 -4.80
N LEU A 60 4.58 7.33 -5.72
CA LEU A 60 5.10 5.97 -5.68
C LEU A 60 6.24 5.80 -4.67
N CYS A 61 7.09 6.82 -4.52
CA CYS A 61 8.05 6.88 -3.41
C CYS A 61 7.34 6.85 -2.05
N HIS A 62 6.22 7.56 -1.94
CA HIS A 62 5.38 7.56 -0.74
C HIS A 62 4.72 6.22 -0.49
N ALA A 63 4.16 5.57 -1.52
CA ALA A 63 3.61 4.23 -1.39
C ALA A 63 4.65 3.22 -0.88
N LEU A 64 5.91 3.33 -1.33
CA LEU A 64 7.00 2.48 -0.83
C LEU A 64 7.27 2.75 0.66
N TRP A 65 7.35 4.01 1.08
CA TRP A 65 7.46 4.37 2.50
C TRP A 65 6.27 3.88 3.34
N MET A 66 5.05 3.96 2.80
CA MET A 66 3.84 3.47 3.46
C MET A 66 3.90 1.95 3.69
N CYS A 67 4.52 1.18 2.78
CA CYS A 67 4.68 -0.26 2.97
C CYS A 67 5.47 -0.55 4.26
N ASP A 68 6.56 0.17 4.52
CA ASP A 68 7.39 -0.02 5.72
C ASP A 68 6.64 0.38 7.00
N ARG A 69 5.91 1.50 6.97
CA ARG A 69 5.07 1.92 8.11
C ARG A 69 3.96 0.91 8.39
N THR A 70 3.39 0.31 7.36
CA THR A 70 2.32 -0.68 7.51
C THR A 70 2.80 -1.93 8.25
N ARG A 71 4.06 -2.34 8.06
CA ARG A 71 4.67 -3.45 8.81
C ARG A 71 4.75 -3.16 10.31
N GLU A 72 4.90 -1.91 10.71
CA GLU A 72 4.87 -1.52 12.14
C GLU A 72 3.48 -1.71 12.73
N PHE A 73 2.41 -1.39 11.98
CA PHE A 73 1.05 -1.66 12.43
C PHE A 73 0.77 -3.16 12.57
N LEU A 74 1.27 -3.99 11.65
CA LEU A 74 1.16 -5.44 11.78
C LEU A 74 1.89 -5.97 13.02
N ARG A 75 3.12 -5.49 13.29
CA ARG A 75 3.89 -5.86 14.49
C ARG A 75 3.21 -5.42 15.80
N ALA A 76 2.51 -4.30 15.77
CA ALA A 76 1.76 -3.77 16.91
C ALA A 76 0.33 -4.32 17.02
N SER A 77 -0.04 -5.36 16.25
CA SER A 77 -1.39 -5.94 16.19
C SER A 77 -2.51 -4.93 15.85
N ARG A 78 -2.17 -3.83 15.17
CA ARG A 78 -3.11 -2.79 14.71
C ARG A 78 -3.67 -3.14 13.34
N PHE A 79 -4.34 -4.29 13.23
CA PHE A 79 -4.71 -4.90 11.96
C PHE A 79 -5.66 -4.04 11.12
N ALA A 80 -6.71 -3.47 11.73
CA ALA A 80 -7.64 -2.59 11.01
C ALA A 80 -6.92 -1.41 10.35
N LYS A 81 -5.95 -0.81 11.03
CA LYS A 81 -5.13 0.27 10.47
C LYS A 81 -4.21 -0.23 9.36
N ALA A 82 -3.56 -1.38 9.57
CA ALA A 82 -2.69 -1.99 8.57
C ALA A 82 -3.47 -2.25 7.27
N TYR A 83 -4.67 -2.83 7.35
CA TYR A 83 -5.49 -3.12 6.18
C TYR A 83 -5.95 -1.87 5.43
N ARG A 84 -6.36 -0.81 6.14
CA ARG A 84 -6.67 0.49 5.51
C ARG A 84 -5.46 1.03 4.73
N TRP A 85 -4.26 0.88 5.28
CA TRP A 85 -3.04 1.35 4.62
C TRP A 85 -2.63 0.50 3.43
N ILE A 86 -2.81 -0.83 3.49
CA ILE A 86 -2.63 -1.72 2.32
C ILE A 86 -3.59 -1.30 1.20
N GLY A 87 -4.86 -1.06 1.51
CA GLY A 87 -5.83 -0.58 0.51
C GLY A 87 -5.43 0.77 -0.11
N MET A 88 -4.88 1.69 0.68
CA MET A 88 -4.36 2.96 0.17
C MET A 88 -3.16 2.76 -0.77
N VAL A 89 -2.20 1.90 -0.39
CA VAL A 89 -1.06 1.54 -1.25
C VAL A 89 -1.54 0.93 -2.57
N GLN A 90 -2.49 -0.01 -2.54
CA GLN A 90 -3.10 -0.58 -3.74
C GLN A 90 -3.77 0.48 -4.62
N GLY A 91 -4.49 1.42 -4.00
CA GLY A 91 -5.10 2.55 -4.70
C GLY A 91 -4.05 3.39 -5.43
N ILE A 92 -2.95 3.72 -4.77
CA ILE A 92 -1.83 4.47 -5.39
C ILE A 92 -1.24 3.67 -6.56
N LEU A 93 -0.95 2.38 -6.37
CA LEU A 93 -0.39 1.52 -7.41
C LEU A 93 -1.31 1.43 -8.64
N PHE A 94 -2.62 1.34 -8.42
CA PHE A 94 -3.64 1.33 -9.48
C PHE A 94 -3.71 2.66 -10.23
N MET A 95 -3.84 3.78 -9.51
CA MET A 95 -3.93 5.12 -10.11
C MET A 95 -2.69 5.49 -10.92
N ASN A 96 -1.54 4.92 -10.55
CA ASN A 96 -0.28 5.07 -11.25
C ASN A 96 -0.05 4.00 -12.33
N GLY A 97 -1.01 3.14 -12.65
CA GLY A 97 -0.91 2.12 -13.71
C GLY A 97 0.13 1.01 -13.44
N ILE A 98 0.57 0.85 -12.20
CA ILE A 98 1.50 -0.24 -11.82
C ILE A 98 0.77 -1.58 -11.83
N PHE A 99 -0.48 -1.60 -11.37
CA PHE A 99 -1.37 -2.75 -11.42
C PHE A 99 -2.75 -2.35 -11.93
N SER A 100 -3.44 -3.29 -12.56
CA SER A 100 -4.86 -3.16 -12.87
C SER A 100 -5.72 -3.44 -11.64
N LEU A 101 -6.99 -3.03 -11.70
CA LEU A 101 -7.95 -3.34 -10.63
C LEU A 101 -8.16 -4.86 -10.47
N ALA A 102 -8.07 -5.63 -11.57
CA ALA A 102 -8.16 -7.08 -11.55
C ALA A 102 -7.01 -7.68 -10.73
N GLU A 103 -5.77 -7.30 -11.03
CA GLU A 103 -4.60 -7.76 -10.27
C GLU A 103 -4.68 -7.37 -8.79
N CYS A 104 -5.11 -6.13 -8.47
CA CYS A 104 -5.32 -5.73 -7.07
C CYS A 104 -6.37 -6.60 -6.35
N LYS A 105 -7.43 -7.01 -7.05
CA LYS A 105 -8.45 -7.92 -6.49
C LYS A 105 -7.88 -9.32 -6.26
N ASP A 106 -7.03 -9.80 -7.16
CA ASP A 106 -6.39 -11.12 -7.06
C ASP A 106 -5.36 -11.16 -5.93
N HIS A 107 -4.61 -10.06 -5.73
CA HIS A 107 -3.72 -9.89 -4.59
C HIS A 107 -4.44 -10.00 -3.25
N ASN A 108 -5.70 -9.55 -3.15
CA ASN A 108 -6.52 -9.66 -1.92
C ASN A 108 -7.04 -11.09 -1.67
N ARG A 109 -6.97 -11.97 -2.68
CA ARG A 109 -7.52 -13.33 -2.66
C ARG A 109 -6.49 -14.42 -2.42
N PHE A 110 -5.20 -14.11 -2.28
CA PHE A 110 -4.03 -15.01 -2.17
C PHE A 110 -3.18 -15.21 -3.42
N GLU A 111 -3.57 -14.68 -4.58
CA GLU A 111 -2.80 -14.82 -5.82
C GLU A 111 -1.75 -13.70 -5.92
N ILE A 112 -0.78 -13.71 -5.02
CA ILE A 112 0.37 -12.80 -5.06
C ILE A 112 1.50 -13.51 -5.82
N PRO A 113 1.99 -12.96 -6.93
CA PRO A 113 3.11 -13.54 -7.65
C PRO A 113 4.38 -13.60 -6.80
N ASP A 114 5.18 -14.66 -6.95
CA ASP A 114 6.46 -14.83 -6.23
C ASP A 114 7.54 -13.83 -6.71
N SER A 115 7.39 -13.31 -7.92
CA SER A 115 8.33 -12.38 -8.56
C SER A 115 7.60 -11.15 -9.10
N VAL A 116 8.28 -10.00 -9.08
CA VAL A 116 7.78 -8.78 -9.71
C VAL A 116 7.53 -9.05 -11.20
N PRO A 117 6.32 -8.77 -11.73
CA PRO A 117 6.06 -8.96 -13.14
C PRO A 117 7.00 -8.08 -13.97
N TYR A 118 7.73 -8.69 -14.90
CA TYR A 118 8.52 -7.96 -15.88
C TYR A 118 7.55 -7.17 -16.77
N ARG A 119 7.38 -5.88 -16.47
CA ARG A 119 6.67 -4.94 -17.34
C ARG A 119 7.72 -4.17 -18.12
N GLY A 120 8.10 -4.73 -19.27
CA GLY A 120 8.84 -3.98 -20.28
C GLY A 120 8.10 -2.69 -20.60
N ARG A 121 8.82 -1.57 -20.60
CA ARG A 121 8.31 -0.28 -21.09
C ARG A 121 8.12 -0.33 -22.60
#